data_AF-A0A401QDU6-F1
#
_entry.id   AF-A0A401QDU6-F1
#
_cell.length_a   1.000
_cell.length_b   1.000
_cell.length_c   1.000
_cell.angle_alpha   90.00
_cell.angle_beta   90.00
_cell.angle_gamma   90.00
#
_symmetry.space_group_name_H-M   'P 1'
#
loop_
_entity.id
_entity.type
_entity.pdbx_description
1 polymer ?
#
loop_
_entity_poly.entity_id
_entity_poly.type
_entity_poly.pdbx_seq_one_letter_code
_entity_poly.pdbx_strand_id
1 'polypeptide(L)'
;MEVSDAECSQVKRLVRQGGRKCLLLDCRSFLAYSACHISGSLNVRCNTIVKRRAKGSVSLQHIIPAEEPRSRLQEGFYSALVLYDERSQRFELVRQDSTVNTVLTALLGASYPTQIYFLK
;
A
#
# COMPACT_ATOMS: atom_id res chain seq x y z
N MET A 1 -0.18 -3.11 14.21
CA MET A 1 -0.06 -3.96 13.01
C MET A 1 1.42 -4.13 12.72
N GLU A 2 1.89 -5.35 12.54
CA GLU A 2 3.27 -5.66 12.18
C GLU A 2 3.41 -5.70 10.66
N VAL A 3 4.50 -5.16 10.12
CA VAL A 3 4.81 -5.16 8.69
C VAL A 3 5.98 -6.11 8.46
N SER A 4 5.80 -7.11 7.60
CA SER A 4 6.84 -8.08 7.26
C SER A 4 7.41 -7.84 5.86
N ASP A 5 8.71 -8.00 5.68
CA ASP A 5 9.31 -8.02 4.35
C ASP A 5 8.85 -9.25 3.55
N ALA A 6 8.65 -9.07 2.24
CA ALA A 6 8.25 -10.12 1.31
C ALA A 6 9.11 -10.07 0.05
N GLU A 7 9.50 -11.26 -0.43
CA GLU A 7 10.21 -11.42 -1.71
C GLU A 7 9.22 -11.43 -2.88
N CYS A 8 9.71 -11.15 -4.10
CA CYS A 8 8.93 -11.24 -5.34
C CYS A 8 8.19 -12.59 -5.50
N SER A 9 8.83 -13.69 -5.11
CA SER A 9 8.27 -15.04 -5.18
C SER A 9 7.05 -15.22 -4.26
N GLN A 10 7.10 -14.63 -3.06
CA GLN A 10 6.01 -14.63 -2.10
C GLN A 10 4.84 -13.78 -2.59
N VAL A 11 5.11 -12.57 -3.09
CA VAL A 11 4.08 -11.69 -3.67
C VAL A 11 3.41 -12.37 -4.87
N LYS A 12 4.19 -13.00 -5.76
CA LYS A 12 3.65 -13.76 -6.89
C LYS A 12 2.69 -14.87 -6.44
N ARG A 13 3.00 -15.56 -5.34
CA ARG A 13 2.12 -16.58 -4.75
C ARG A 13 0.84 -15.95 -4.19
N LEU A 14 0.94 -14.84 -3.47
CA LEU A 14 -0.22 -14.10 -2.92
C LEU A 14 -1.16 -13.61 -4.03
N VAL A 15 -0.62 -13.14 -5.16
CA VAL A 15 -1.41 -12.68 -6.31
C VAL A 15 -2.07 -13.83 -7.07
N ARG A 16 -1.37 -14.97 -7.21
CA ARG A 16 -1.87 -16.12 -7.99
C ARG A 16 -2.86 -17.00 -7.23
N GLN A 17 -2.77 -17.07 -5.90
CA GLN A 17 -3.66 -17.88 -5.08
C GLN A 17 -5.02 -17.19 -4.97
N GLY A 18 -5.91 -17.42 -5.94
CA GLY A 18 -7.26 -16.84 -6.02
C GLY A 18 -8.20 -17.08 -4.82
N GLY A 19 -7.74 -17.74 -3.75
CA GLY A 19 -8.45 -17.88 -2.47
C GLY A 19 -8.12 -16.82 -1.42
N ARG A 20 -7.05 -16.03 -1.60
CA ARG A 20 -6.64 -14.94 -0.69
C ARG A 20 -6.47 -13.66 -1.47
N LYS A 21 -7.40 -12.72 -1.30
CA LYS A 21 -7.44 -11.53 -2.14
C LYS A 21 -6.35 -10.58 -1.65
N CYS A 22 -5.37 -10.33 -2.51
CA CYS A 22 -4.21 -9.49 -2.24
C CYS A 22 -4.47 -8.10 -2.81
N LEU A 23 -4.23 -7.05 -2.01
CA LEU A 23 -4.21 -5.67 -2.48
C LEU A 23 -2.76 -5.21 -2.63
N LEU A 24 -2.38 -4.75 -3.82
CA LEU A 24 -1.04 -4.22 -4.09
C LEU A 24 -1.10 -2.70 -4.17
N LEU A 25 -0.26 -2.02 -3.39
CA LEU A 25 -0.17 -0.57 -3.34
C LEU A 25 1.22 -0.13 -3.80
N ASP A 26 1.26 0.55 -4.95
CA ASP A 26 2.46 1.18 -5.47
C ASP A 26 2.63 2.55 -4.81
N CYS A 27 3.68 2.69 -4.00
CA CYS A 27 4.00 3.90 -3.25
C CYS A 27 4.98 4.83 -4.00
N ARG A 28 5.31 4.52 -5.26
CA ARG A 28 6.19 5.32 -6.12
C ARG A 28 5.45 6.52 -6.70
N SER A 29 6.20 7.39 -7.37
CA SER A 29 5.64 8.55 -8.04
C SER A 29 4.65 8.13 -9.14
N PHE A 30 3.67 9.00 -9.45
CA PHE A 30 2.71 8.75 -10.53
C PHE A 30 3.43 8.46 -11.86
N LEU A 31 4.50 9.19 -12.17
CA LEU A 31 5.26 8.97 -13.41
C LEU A 31 5.92 7.59 -13.45
N ALA A 32 6.49 7.13 -12.33
CA ALA A 32 7.10 5.80 -12.24
C ALA A 32 6.04 4.70 -12.42
N TYR A 33 4.90 4.82 -11.74
CA TYR A 33 3.77 3.91 -11.89
C TYR A 33 3.22 3.87 -13.33
N SER A 34 3.05 5.04 -13.94
CA SER A 34 2.56 5.17 -15.33
C SER A 34 3.53 4.59 -16.35
N ALA A 35 4.83 4.66 -16.11
CA ALA A 35 5.84 4.06 -16.98
C ALA A 35 5.80 2.53 -16.94
N CYS A 36 5.77 1.96 -15.73
CA CYS A 36 5.57 0.52 -15.51
C CYS A 36 5.13 0.26 -14.07
N HIS A 37 4.34 -0.78 -13.84
CA HIS A 37 3.92 -1.19 -12.50
C HIS A 37 3.57 -2.67 -12.47
N ILE A 38 3.46 -3.23 -11.26
CA ILE A 38 2.98 -4.61 -11.09
C ILE A 38 1.50 -4.65 -11.48
N SER A 39 1.14 -5.57 -12.37
CA SER A 39 -0.24 -5.74 -12.85
C SER A 39 -1.24 -5.87 -11.70
N GLY A 40 -2.29 -5.04 -11.72
CA GLY A 40 -3.33 -5.03 -10.69
C GLY A 40 -2.97 -4.25 -9.41
N SER A 41 -1.79 -3.62 -9.35
CA SER A 41 -1.47 -2.69 -8.27
C SER A 41 -2.22 -1.36 -8.43
N LEU A 42 -2.42 -0.66 -7.31
CA LEU A 42 -3.00 0.68 -7.27
C LEU A 42 -1.93 1.69 -6.91
N ASN A 43 -1.80 2.76 -7.70
CA ASN A 43 -0.96 3.88 -7.33
C ASN A 43 -1.56 4.64 -6.14
N VAL A 44 -0.76 4.77 -5.09
CA VAL A 44 -1.12 5.56 -3.93
C VAL A 44 -0.99 7.05 -4.22
N ARG A 45 -2.05 7.81 -3.96
CA ARG A 45 -2.00 9.28 -4.03
C ARG A 45 -1.52 9.88 -2.72
N CYS A 46 -0.21 10.13 -2.63
CA CYS A 46 0.38 10.77 -1.46
C CYS A 46 1.42 11.84 -1.80
N ASN A 47 1.12 12.68 -2.80
CA ASN A 47 1.99 13.81 -3.12
C ASN A 47 1.94 14.90 -2.02
N THR A 48 2.89 15.84 -2.09
CA THR A 48 3.00 16.96 -1.14
C THR A 48 1.73 17.80 -1.04
N ILE A 49 0.96 17.90 -2.12
CA ILE A 49 -0.33 18.62 -2.15
C ILE A 49 -1.37 17.91 -1.28
N VAL A 50 -1.49 16.58 -1.41
CA VAL A 50 -2.40 15.76 -0.57
C VAL A 50 -2.01 15.90 0.90
N LYS A 51 -0.73 15.76 1.25
CA LYS A 51 -0.25 15.90 2.63
C LYS A 51 -0.57 17.29 3.22
N ARG A 52 -0.37 18.36 2.44
CA ARG A 52 -0.71 19.73 2.86
C ARG A 52 -2.22 19.93 3.05
N ARG A 53 -3.04 19.47 2.10
CA ARG A 53 -4.52 19.62 2.17
C ARG A 53 -5.12 18.83 3.33
N ALA A 54 -4.51 17.71 3.69
CA ALA A 54 -4.91 16.85 4.80
C ALA A 54 -4.60 17.45 6.19
N LYS A 55 -4.00 18.65 6.28
CA LYS A 55 -3.66 19.35 7.54
C LYS A 55 -2.95 18.45 8.57
N GLY A 56 -2.11 17.53 8.11
CA GLY A 56 -1.34 16.61 8.96
C GLY A 56 -1.94 15.21 9.16
N SER A 57 -3.20 14.95 8.76
CA SER A 57 -3.81 13.62 8.88
C SER A 57 -4.33 13.10 7.54
N VAL A 58 -3.52 12.26 6.87
CA VAL A 58 -3.89 11.64 5.60
C VAL A 58 -4.77 10.43 5.87
N SER A 59 -6.05 10.52 5.54
CA SER A 59 -6.96 9.36 5.62
C SER A 59 -6.95 8.51 4.35
N LEU A 60 -7.44 7.28 4.43
CA LEU A 60 -7.46 6.30 3.34
C LEU A 60 -8.12 6.80 2.05
N GLN A 61 -9.18 7.62 2.13
CA GLN A 61 -9.83 8.19 0.95
C GLN A 61 -8.89 9.07 0.10
N HIS A 62 -7.88 9.67 0.72
CA HIS A 62 -6.90 10.49 0.01
C HIS A 62 -5.87 9.63 -0.72
N ILE A 63 -5.56 8.46 -0.16
CA ILE A 63 -4.53 7.52 -0.62
C ILE A 63 -5.11 6.59 -1.70
N ILE A 64 -6.29 6.05 -1.44
CA ILE A 64 -7.07 5.15 -2.29
C ILE A 64 -8.41 5.86 -2.59
N PRO A 65 -8.44 6.71 -3.61
CA PRO A 65 -9.64 7.49 -3.94
C PRO A 65 -10.75 6.62 -4.55
N ALA A 66 -10.39 5.50 -5.17
CA ALA A 66 -11.37 4.55 -5.68
C ALA A 66 -12.16 3.91 -4.52
N GLU A 67 -13.48 3.93 -4.63
CA GLU A 67 -14.37 3.43 -3.59
C GLU A 67 -14.29 1.91 -3.45
N GLU A 68 -14.38 1.16 -4.55
CA GLU A 68 -14.43 -0.30 -4.52
C GLU A 68 -13.28 -0.96 -3.73
N PRO A 69 -11.99 -0.70 -3.99
CA PRO A 69 -10.90 -1.30 -3.20
C PRO A 69 -10.90 -0.83 -1.75
N ARG A 70 -11.38 0.39 -1.48
CA ARG A 70 -11.46 0.94 -0.12
C ARG A 70 -12.58 0.25 0.68
N SER A 71 -13.75 0.06 0.08
CA SER A 71 -14.87 -0.69 0.68
C SER A 71 -14.49 -2.15 0.92
N ARG A 72 -13.86 -2.82 -0.06
CA ARG A 72 -13.34 -4.19 0.12
C ARG A 72 -12.33 -4.30 1.26
N LEU A 73 -11.43 -3.32 1.40
CA LEU A 73 -10.50 -3.26 2.53
C LEU A 73 -11.23 -3.10 3.87
N GLN A 74 -12.25 -2.23 3.92
CA GLN A 74 -13.08 -2.03 5.10
C GLN A 74 -13.91 -3.26 5.48
N GLU A 75 -14.35 -4.04 4.50
CA GLU A 75 -15.08 -5.29 4.70
C GLU A 75 -14.16 -6.48 5.07
N GLY A 76 -12.85 -6.27 5.21
CA GLY A 76 -11.90 -7.33 5.56
C GLY A 76 -11.68 -8.36 4.46
N PHE A 77 -12.03 -8.02 3.23
CA PHE A 77 -11.97 -8.91 2.08
C PHE A 77 -10.54 -9.27 1.66
N TYR A 78 -9.58 -8.37 1.92
CA TYR A 78 -8.17 -8.61 1.61
C TYR A 78 -7.49 -9.30 2.78
N SER A 79 -6.91 -10.46 2.52
CA SER A 79 -6.10 -11.19 3.52
C SER A 79 -4.67 -10.68 3.59
N ALA A 80 -4.19 -10.04 2.51
CA ALA A 80 -2.85 -9.48 2.42
C ALA A 80 -2.88 -8.11 1.72
N LEU A 81 -2.11 -7.18 2.27
CA LEU A 81 -1.81 -5.88 1.70
C LEU A 81 -0.31 -5.83 1.44
N VAL A 82 0.11 -5.56 0.21
CA VAL A 82 1.51 -5.46 -0.17
C VAL A 82 1.81 -4.03 -0.59
N LEU A 83 2.78 -3.41 0.07
CA LEU A 83 3.31 -2.09 -0.24
C LEU A 83 4.67 -2.24 -0.92
N TYR A 84 4.96 -1.40 -1.89
CA TYR A 84 6.30 -1.35 -2.50
C TYR A 84 6.67 0.06 -2.92
N ASP A 85 7.96 0.37 -2.85
CA ASP A 85 8.52 1.61 -3.36
C ASP A 85 9.56 1.34 -4.46
N GLU A 86 10.41 2.34 -4.76
CA GLU A 86 11.36 2.24 -5.86
C GLU A 86 12.65 1.50 -5.50
N ARG A 87 13.12 1.58 -4.24
CA ARG A 87 14.53 1.27 -3.91
C ARG A 87 14.77 0.67 -2.53
N SER A 88 13.79 0.72 -1.62
CA SER A 88 14.01 0.25 -0.25
C SER A 88 14.17 -1.28 -0.26
N GLN A 89 15.32 -1.73 0.25
CA GLN A 89 15.67 -3.16 0.26
C GLN A 89 15.02 -3.93 1.43
N ARG A 90 14.51 -3.21 2.42
CA ARG A 90 13.81 -3.72 3.59
C ARG A 90 12.89 -2.65 4.14
N PHE A 91 11.82 -3.06 4.81
CA PHE A 91 10.90 -2.16 5.49
C PHE A 91 11.61 -1.26 6.51
N GLU A 92 12.59 -1.81 7.24
CA GLU A 92 13.38 -1.10 8.25
C GLU A 92 14.16 0.10 7.68
N LEU A 93 14.47 0.07 6.39
CA LEU A 93 15.20 1.13 5.69
C LEU A 93 14.27 2.18 5.06
N VAL A 94 12.96 1.97 5.12
CA VAL A 94 11.97 2.89 4.58
C VAL A 94 12.00 4.19 5.39
N ARG A 95 12.20 5.31 4.70
CA ARG A 95 12.24 6.63 5.34
C ARG A 95 10.93 6.93 6.08
N GLN A 96 11.04 7.56 7.25
CA GLN A 96 9.89 7.92 8.08
C GLN A 96 8.91 8.86 7.37
N ASP A 97 9.40 9.76 6.51
CA ASP A 97 8.61 10.72 5.74
C ASP A 97 8.08 10.18 4.38
N SER A 98 8.32 8.90 4.09
CA SER A 98 7.94 8.25 2.84
C SER A 98 6.43 8.13 2.63
N THR A 99 6.04 7.87 1.38
CA THR A 99 4.66 7.49 1.02
C THR A 99 4.24 6.23 1.78
N VAL A 100 5.11 5.21 1.85
CA VAL A 100 4.85 3.93 2.54
C VAL A 100 4.41 4.17 3.98
N ASN A 101 5.20 4.93 4.75
CA ASN A 101 4.86 5.25 6.13
C ASN A 101 3.59 6.08 6.25
N THR A 102 3.33 6.98 5.30
CA THR A 102 2.07 7.73 5.30
C THR A 102 0.85 6.81 5.07
N VAL A 103 0.98 5.79 4.21
CA VAL A 103 -0.06 4.77 4.03
C VAL A 103 -0.26 3.94 5.29
N LEU A 104 0.83 3.50 5.92
CA LEU A 104 0.74 2.74 7.16
C LEU A 104 0.05 3.53 8.27
N THR A 105 0.37 4.81 8.45
CA THR A 105 -0.32 5.66 9.41
C THR A 105 -1.82 5.78 9.11
N ALA A 106 -2.19 5.93 7.84
CA ALA A 106 -3.60 5.98 7.44
C ALA A 106 -4.35 4.65 7.68
N LEU A 107 -3.65 3.52 7.56
CA LEU A 107 -4.19 2.19 7.84
C LEU A 107 -4.32 1.92 9.33
N LEU A 108 -3.36 2.37 10.16
CA LEU A 108 -3.39 2.19 11.62
C LEU A 108 -4.61 2.87 12.28
N GLY A 109 -5.20 3.87 11.63
CA GLY A 109 -6.43 4.51 12.08
C GLY A 109 -7.66 3.56 12.09
N ALA A 110 -7.56 2.37 11.48
CA ALA A 110 -8.62 1.37 11.47
C ALA A 110 -8.05 -0.04 11.62
N SER A 111 -8.72 -0.88 12.42
CA SER A 111 -8.28 -2.26 12.63
C SER A 111 -8.74 -3.13 11.45
N TYR A 112 -7.85 -3.37 10.50
CA TYR A 112 -8.10 -4.29 9.37
C TYR A 112 -7.54 -5.68 9.69
N PRO A 113 -8.28 -6.79 9.45
CA PRO A 113 -7.79 -8.15 9.63
C PRO A 113 -6.85 -8.59 8.47
N THR A 114 -6.00 -7.68 8.00
CA THR A 114 -5.18 -7.86 6.80
C THR A 114 -3.70 -7.89 7.18
N GLN A 115 -2.97 -8.91 6.73
CA GLN A 115 -1.52 -8.98 6.92
C GLN A 115 -0.83 -7.97 6.01
N ILE A 116 0.10 -7.19 6.55
CA ILE A 116 0.80 -6.15 5.78
C ILE A 116 2.20 -6.63 5.45
N TYR A 117 2.56 -6.51 4.17
CA TYR A 117 3.85 -6.86 3.63
C TYR A 117 4.50 -5.67 2.94
N PHE A 118 5.82 -5.57 3.06
CA PHE A 118 6.64 -4.69 2.25
C PHE A 118 7.43 -5.51 1.22
N LEU A 119 7.29 -5.22 -0.07
CA LEU A 119 8.07 -5.89 -1.11
C LEU A 119 9.46 -5.25 -1.19
N LYS A 120 10.48 -6.08 -0.96
CA LYS A 120 11.89 -5.75 -1.10
C LYS A 120 12.47 -6.16 -2.46
#